data_AF-A0A2T4LJV0-F1
#
_entry.id   AF-A0A2T4LJV0-F1
#
_cell.length_a   1.000
_cell.length_b   1.000
_cell.length_c   1.000
_cell.angle_alpha   90.00
_cell.angle_beta   90.00
_cell.angle_gamma   90.00
#
_symmetry.space_group_name_H-M   'P 1'
#
loop_
_entity.id
_entity.type
_entity.pdbx_description
1 polymer ?
#
loop_
_entity_poly.entity_id
_entity_poly.type
_entity_poly.pdbx_seq_one_letter_code
_entity_poly.pdbx_strand_id
1 'polypeptide(L)'
;VDEPPISVKDGGLFKQGFNSQLDEYLEASQNGKTWLAELQAKERQRTGIKSLKISYNKVFGYYIEITRANLQGFDPEQYGYNRKQTLSNAERFITDELKEKEDIILGAEDKAVDLEYELFTRIREHVKSYT
;
A
#
# COMPACT_ATOMS: atom_id res chain seq x y z
N VAL A 1 20.33 1.53 -0.63
CA VAL A 1 20.18 2.50 -1.75
C VAL A 1 21.40 3.45 -1.80
N ASP A 2 21.56 4.37 -2.77
CA ASP A 2 22.68 5.35 -2.75
C ASP A 2 22.41 6.58 -1.85
N GLU A 3 21.15 6.91 -1.59
CA GLU A 3 20.73 7.91 -0.60
C GLU A 3 19.83 7.28 0.46
N PRO A 4 20.37 6.76 1.58
CA PRO A 4 19.56 6.16 2.63
C PRO A 4 18.63 7.21 3.25
N PRO A 5 17.39 6.83 3.64
CA PRO A 5 16.47 7.76 4.26
C PRO A 5 16.98 8.24 5.61
N ILE A 6 16.58 9.47 5.98
CA ILE A 6 16.93 10.09 7.27
C ILE A 6 16.31 9.30 8.43
N SER A 7 15.14 8.70 8.22
CA SER A 7 14.42 7.92 9.22
C SER A 7 14.47 6.44 8.87
N VAL A 8 14.91 5.63 9.84
CA VAL A 8 14.84 4.17 9.78
C VAL A 8 13.41 3.65 9.61
N LYS A 9 12.39 4.47 9.93
CA LYS A 9 10.97 4.10 9.82
C LYS A 9 10.39 4.28 8.42
N ASP A 10 11.10 4.97 7.52
CA ASP A 10 10.61 5.19 6.16
C ASP A 10 11.00 4.04 5.22
N GLY A 11 11.82 3.09 5.71
CA GLY A 11 12.30 1.92 4.96
C GLY A 11 13.24 2.29 3.79
N GLY A 12 13.79 1.28 3.09
CA GLY A 12 14.69 1.50 1.95
C GLY A 12 16.13 1.87 2.34
N LEU A 13 16.57 1.42 3.51
CA LEU A 13 17.93 1.62 4.00
C LEU A 13 18.92 0.72 3.24
N PHE A 14 18.50 -0.49 2.92
CA PHE A 14 19.36 -1.49 2.32
C PHE A 14 19.32 -1.46 0.78
N LYS A 15 20.33 -2.01 0.12
CA LYS A 15 20.29 -2.28 -1.33
C LYS A 15 19.66 -3.66 -1.53
N GLN A 16 18.95 -3.85 -2.64
CA GLN A 16 18.50 -5.19 -3.04
C GLN A 16 19.67 -6.17 -3.07
N GLY A 17 19.45 -7.41 -2.62
CA GLY A 17 20.47 -8.45 -2.53
C GLY A 17 21.30 -8.42 -1.25
N PHE A 18 21.04 -7.48 -0.32
CA PHE A 18 21.71 -7.46 0.99
C PHE A 18 21.17 -8.57 1.92
N ASN A 19 19.87 -8.86 1.84
CA ASN A 19 19.22 -9.88 2.64
C ASN A 19 18.05 -10.48 1.85
N SER A 20 18.08 -11.80 1.63
CA SER A 20 17.08 -12.49 0.82
C SER A 20 15.66 -12.37 1.39
N GLN A 21 15.50 -12.41 2.70
CA GLN A 21 14.19 -12.29 3.36
C GLN A 21 13.63 -10.86 3.23
N LEU A 22 14.50 -9.85 3.28
CA LEU A 22 14.11 -8.47 3.00
C LEU A 22 13.68 -8.30 1.54
N ASP A 23 14.43 -8.90 0.61
CA ASP A 23 14.09 -8.86 -0.82
C ASP A 23 12.73 -9.52 -1.08
N GLU A 24 12.41 -10.64 -0.44
CA GLU A 24 11.09 -11.30 -0.51
C GLU A 24 9.96 -10.36 -0.03
N TYR A 25 10.16 -9.63 1.06
CA TYR A 25 9.15 -8.68 1.55
C TYR A 25 8.99 -7.46 0.62
N LEU A 26 10.10 -6.94 0.07
CA LEU A 26 10.07 -5.84 -0.89
C LEU A 26 9.35 -6.26 -2.19
N GLU A 27 9.61 -7.48 -2.67
CA GLU A 27 8.94 -8.03 -3.84
C GLU A 27 7.43 -8.20 -3.58
N ALA A 28 7.04 -8.70 -2.41
CA ALA A 28 5.63 -8.80 -2.02
C ALA A 28 4.91 -7.44 -2.01
N SER A 29 5.56 -6.38 -1.48
CA SER A 29 5.01 -5.01 -1.53
C SER A 29 4.88 -4.50 -2.98
N GLN A 30 5.88 -4.75 -3.83
CA GLN A 30 5.86 -4.33 -5.23
C GLN A 30 4.76 -5.05 -6.04
N ASN A 31 4.60 -6.35 -5.82
CA ASN A 31 3.51 -7.14 -6.39
C ASN A 31 2.15 -6.62 -5.91
N GLY A 32 2.05 -6.21 -4.65
CA GLY A 32 0.89 -5.53 -4.09
C GLY A 32 0.50 -4.26 -4.81
N LYS A 33 1.47 -3.36 -5.06
CA LYS A 33 1.25 -2.10 -5.81
C LYS A 33 0.80 -2.35 -7.24
N THR A 34 1.38 -3.36 -7.89
CA THR A 34 0.99 -3.79 -9.24
C THR A 34 -0.45 -4.28 -9.24
N TRP A 35 -0.80 -5.14 -8.29
CA TRP A 35 -2.15 -5.66 -8.12
C TRP A 35 -3.18 -4.55 -7.89
N LEU A 36 -2.86 -3.52 -7.08
CA LEU A 36 -3.73 -2.36 -6.88
C LEU A 36 -3.96 -1.57 -8.17
N ALA A 37 -2.92 -1.43 -9.01
CA ALA A 37 -3.04 -0.75 -10.30
C ALA A 37 -3.93 -1.56 -11.27
N GLU A 38 -3.79 -2.88 -11.29
CA GLU A 38 -4.65 -3.79 -12.05
C GLU A 38 -6.10 -3.75 -11.57
N LEU A 39 -6.32 -3.78 -10.25
CA LEU A 39 -7.66 -3.65 -9.66
C LEU A 39 -8.30 -2.32 -10.06
N GLN A 40 -7.56 -1.21 -9.98
CA GLN A 40 -8.07 0.09 -10.41
C GLN A 40 -8.48 0.08 -11.88
N ALA A 41 -7.67 -0.52 -12.76
CA ALA A 41 -7.99 -0.63 -14.18
C ALA A 41 -9.23 -1.49 -14.43
N LYS A 42 -9.32 -2.65 -13.76
CA LYS A 42 -10.47 -3.56 -13.78
C LYS A 42 -11.75 -2.85 -13.32
N GLU A 43 -11.70 -2.13 -12.20
CA GLU A 43 -12.84 -1.42 -11.66
C GLU A 43 -13.27 -0.25 -12.54
N ARG A 44 -12.34 0.47 -13.17
CA ARG A 44 -12.67 1.50 -14.19
C ARG A 44 -13.39 0.90 -15.39
N GLN A 45 -12.97 -0.27 -15.87
CA GLN A 45 -13.65 -0.96 -16.97
C GLN A 45 -15.02 -1.49 -16.55
N ARG A 46 -15.10 -2.09 -15.36
CA ARG A 46 -16.33 -2.69 -14.81
C ARG A 46 -17.42 -1.65 -14.55
N THR A 47 -17.05 -0.51 -13.99
CA THR A 47 -17.98 0.56 -13.61
C THR A 47 -18.19 1.60 -14.71
N GLY A 48 -17.28 1.68 -15.70
CA GLY A 48 -17.24 2.76 -16.69
C GLY A 48 -16.73 4.10 -16.14
N ILE A 49 -16.41 4.19 -14.84
CA ILE A 49 -16.03 5.43 -14.17
C ILE A 49 -14.52 5.66 -14.32
N LYS A 50 -14.12 6.42 -15.34
CA LYS A 50 -12.70 6.73 -15.61
C LYS A 50 -12.00 7.47 -14.46
N SER A 51 -12.73 8.25 -13.68
CA SER A 51 -12.18 9.01 -12.55
C SER A 51 -12.04 8.20 -11.26
N LEU A 52 -12.46 6.93 -11.27
CA LEU A 52 -12.31 6.04 -10.11
C LEU A 52 -10.82 5.89 -9.81
N LYS A 53 -10.45 6.07 -8.55
CA LYS A 53 -9.06 5.87 -8.10
C LYS A 53 -9.02 5.02 -6.85
N ILE A 54 -7.99 4.19 -6.75
CA ILE A 54 -7.63 3.52 -5.51
C ILE A 54 -6.53 4.35 -4.85
N SER A 55 -6.70 4.67 -3.58
CA SER A 55 -5.77 5.52 -2.83
C SER A 55 -5.62 5.02 -1.42
N TYR A 56 -4.48 5.32 -0.81
CA TYR A 56 -4.16 4.93 0.56
C TYR A 56 -4.21 6.14 1.51
N ASN A 57 -4.65 5.93 2.74
CA ASN A 57 -4.40 6.84 3.84
C ASN A 57 -4.13 6.05 5.14
N LYS A 58 -3.42 6.65 6.09
CA LYS A 58 -3.01 5.98 7.34
C LYS A 58 -4.16 5.62 8.29
N VAL A 59 -5.34 6.20 8.14
CA VAL A 59 -6.46 6.03 9.09
C VAL A 59 -7.42 4.93 8.64
N PHE A 60 -7.67 4.83 7.34
CA PHE A 60 -8.67 3.96 6.72
C PHE A 60 -8.07 2.95 5.75
N GLY A 61 -6.75 2.98 5.55
CA GLY A 61 -6.08 2.11 4.61
C GLY A 61 -6.32 2.49 3.15
N TYR A 62 -6.35 1.49 2.27
CA TYR A 62 -6.71 1.56 0.87
C TYR A 62 -8.22 1.67 0.72
N TYR A 63 -8.63 2.58 -0.16
CA TYR A 63 -10.03 2.83 -0.49
C TYR A 63 -10.18 3.16 -1.97
N ILE A 64 -11.38 2.91 -2.47
CA ILE A 64 -11.85 3.31 -3.79
C ILE A 64 -12.54 4.67 -3.64
N GLU A 65 -12.07 5.69 -4.34
CA GLU A 65 -12.70 7.01 -4.36
C GLU A 65 -13.48 7.22 -5.66
N ILE A 66 -14.75 7.59 -5.52
CA ILE A 66 -15.67 7.91 -6.62
C ILE A 66 -16.21 9.32 -6.41
N THR A 67 -16.18 10.14 -7.45
CA THR A 67 -16.68 11.52 -7.39
C THR A 67 -18.21 11.55 -7.26
N ARG A 68 -18.75 12.56 -6.58
CA ARG A 68 -20.22 12.70 -6.40
C ARG A 68 -20.99 12.76 -7.72
N ALA A 69 -20.38 13.35 -8.75
CA ALA A 69 -20.98 13.43 -10.08
C ALA A 69 -21.24 12.03 -10.68
N ASN A 70 -20.32 11.09 -10.48
CA ASN A 70 -20.47 9.72 -11.00
C ASN A 70 -21.39 8.86 -10.12
N LEU A 71 -21.59 9.21 -8.85
CA LEU A 71 -22.47 8.48 -7.93
C LEU A 71 -23.97 8.68 -8.22
N GLN A 72 -24.37 9.77 -8.88
CA GLN A 72 -25.80 10.04 -9.13
C GLN A 72 -26.50 8.98 -10.00
N GLY A 73 -25.74 8.23 -10.80
CA GLY A 73 -26.26 7.16 -11.66
C GLY A 73 -25.56 5.81 -11.45
N PHE A 74 -24.81 5.68 -10.36
CA PHE A 74 -24.04 4.48 -10.04
C PHE A 74 -24.47 3.96 -8.68
N ASP A 75 -24.88 2.68 -8.63
CA ASP A 75 -25.26 2.01 -7.40
C ASP A 75 -24.06 1.21 -6.86
N PRO A 76 -23.35 1.69 -5.83
CA PRO A 76 -22.13 1.05 -5.33
C PRO A 76 -22.39 -0.34 -4.74
N GLU A 77 -23.56 -0.60 -4.17
CA GLU A 77 -23.88 -1.87 -3.50
C GLU A 77 -23.92 -3.03 -4.51
N GLN A 78 -24.40 -2.77 -5.74
CA GLN A 78 -24.38 -3.76 -6.83
C GLN A 78 -22.97 -4.20 -7.25
N TYR A 79 -21.96 -3.37 -6.98
CA TYR A 79 -20.56 -3.65 -7.30
C TYR A 79 -19.79 -4.20 -6.09
N GLY A 80 -20.47 -4.42 -4.95
CA GLY A 80 -19.87 -4.90 -3.70
C GLY A 80 -19.07 -3.81 -2.97
N TYR A 81 -19.38 -2.53 -3.23
CA TYR A 81 -18.68 -1.41 -2.62
C TYR A 81 -19.33 -1.01 -1.29
N ASN A 82 -18.57 -1.15 -0.20
CA ASN A 82 -19.00 -0.76 1.14
C ASN A 82 -18.52 0.66 1.44
N ARG A 83 -19.45 1.60 1.69
CA ARG A 83 -19.11 3.00 1.99
C ARG A 83 -18.32 3.10 3.30
N LYS A 84 -17.20 3.83 3.26
CA LYS A 84 -16.33 4.09 4.42
C LYS A 84 -16.36 5.55 4.88
N GLN A 85 -16.36 6.50 3.94
CA GLN A 85 -16.29 7.91 4.25
C GLN A 85 -16.96 8.76 3.15
N THR A 86 -17.67 9.81 3.55
CA THR A 86 -18.24 10.79 2.63
C THR A 86 -17.44 12.09 2.71
N LEU A 87 -17.01 12.58 1.56
CA LEU A 87 -16.36 13.89 1.40
C LEU A 87 -17.30 14.86 0.67
N SER A 88 -16.92 16.14 0.66
CA SER A 88 -17.68 17.18 -0.03
C SER A 88 -17.81 16.91 -1.54
N ASN A 89 -16.77 16.34 -2.17
CA ASN A 89 -16.70 16.14 -3.63
C ASN A 89 -16.68 14.66 -4.07
N ALA A 90 -16.52 13.72 -3.13
CA ALA A 90 -16.36 12.30 -3.43
C ALA A 90 -16.89 11.43 -2.28
N GLU A 91 -17.10 10.15 -2.56
CA GLU A 91 -17.30 9.13 -1.53
C GLU A 91 -16.21 8.07 -1.65
N ARG A 92 -15.84 7.51 -0.50
CA ARG A 92 -14.82 6.47 -0.37
C ARG A 92 -15.48 5.15 0.00
N PHE A 93 -15.07 4.10 -0.68
CA PHE A 93 -15.60 2.75 -0.55
C PHE A 93 -14.47 1.75 -0.34
N ILE A 94 -14.82 0.58 0.18
CA ILE A 94 -13.94 -0.58 0.29
C ILE A 94 -14.64 -1.82 -0.28
N THR A 95 -13.86 -2.76 -0.77
CA THR A 95 -14.32 -4.10 -1.14
C THR A 95 -13.61 -5.14 -0.28
N ASP A 96 -14.21 -6.32 -0.12
CA ASP A 96 -13.56 -7.42 0.59
C ASP A 96 -12.23 -7.80 -0.07
N GLU A 97 -12.21 -7.87 -1.42
CA GLU A 97 -11.01 -8.13 -2.22
C GLU A 97 -9.89 -7.10 -1.94
N LEU A 98 -10.23 -5.81 -1.83
CA LEU A 98 -9.26 -4.76 -1.52
C LEU A 98 -8.73 -4.89 -0.09
N LYS A 99 -9.58 -5.26 0.86
CA LYS A 99 -9.22 -5.42 2.27
C LYS A 99 -8.28 -6.61 2.48
N GLU A 100 -8.57 -7.76 1.88
CA GLU A 100 -7.70 -8.95 1.98
C GLU A 100 -6.30 -8.68 1.42
N LYS A 101 -6.22 -7.94 0.30
CA LYS A 101 -4.93 -7.58 -0.29
C LYS A 101 -4.21 -6.51 0.50
N GLU A 102 -4.93 -5.54 1.06
CA GLU A 102 -4.36 -4.58 1.99
C GLU A 102 -3.64 -5.27 3.14
N ASP A 103 -4.28 -6.23 3.82
CA ASP A 103 -3.68 -6.94 4.96
C ASP A 103 -2.36 -7.62 4.56
N ILE A 104 -2.29 -8.18 3.35
CA ILE A 104 -1.06 -8.79 2.80
C ILE A 104 0.01 -7.73 2.53
N ILE A 105 -0.36 -6.61 1.91
CA ILE A 105 0.58 -5.53 1.54
C ILE A 105 1.15 -4.86 2.77
N LEU A 106 0.29 -4.41 3.68
CA LEU A 106 0.70 -3.74 4.92
C LEU A 106 1.50 -4.70 5.80
N GLY A 107 1.09 -5.96 5.90
CA GLY A 107 1.84 -6.98 6.64
C GLY A 107 3.22 -7.26 6.06
N ALA A 108 3.41 -7.17 4.74
CA ALA A 108 4.72 -7.28 4.10
C ALA A 108 5.58 -6.03 4.31
N GLU A 109 4.99 -4.84 4.21
CA GLU A 109 5.70 -3.57 4.47
C GLU A 109 6.15 -3.45 5.92
N ASP A 110 5.30 -3.79 6.90
CA ASP A 110 5.66 -3.78 8.32
C ASP A 110 6.82 -4.74 8.61
N LYS A 111 6.75 -5.97 8.09
CA LYS A 111 7.84 -6.96 8.23
C LYS A 111 9.14 -6.51 7.57
N ALA A 112 9.05 -5.81 6.43
CA ALA A 112 10.23 -5.24 5.78
C ALA A 112 10.89 -4.18 6.66
N VAL A 113 10.10 -3.23 7.19
CA VAL A 113 10.60 -2.16 8.06
C VAL A 113 11.23 -2.72 9.33
N ASP A 114 10.59 -3.69 9.98
CA ASP A 114 11.12 -4.34 11.19
C ASP A 114 12.46 -5.05 10.90
N LEU A 115 12.54 -5.78 9.79
CA LEU A 115 13.76 -6.48 9.38
C LEU A 115 14.88 -5.49 9.02
N GLU A 116 14.57 -4.40 8.31
CA GLU A 116 15.56 -3.36 8.03
C GLU A 116 16.07 -2.71 9.31
N TYR A 117 15.20 -2.41 10.28
CA TYR A 117 15.62 -1.86 11.56
C TYR A 117 16.54 -2.82 12.33
N GLU A 118 16.24 -4.12 12.31
CA GLU A 118 17.08 -5.14 12.93
C GLU A 118 18.46 -5.21 12.26
N LEU A 119 18.51 -5.29 10.93
CA LEU A 119 19.75 -5.32 10.16
C LEU A 119 20.59 -4.05 10.40
N PHE A 120 19.95 -2.89 10.45
CA PHE A 120 20.63 -1.63 10.73
C PHE A 120 21.23 -1.61 12.14
N THR A 121 20.47 -2.08 13.13
CA THR A 121 20.94 -2.18 14.52
C THR A 121 22.14 -3.11 14.62
N ARG A 122 22.11 -4.27 13.95
CA ARG A 122 23.24 -5.22 13.90
C ARG A 122 24.51 -4.58 13.34
N ILE A 123 24.39 -3.83 12.24
CA ILE A 123 25.54 -3.11 11.64
C ILE A 123 26.07 -2.05 12.62
N ARG A 124 25.19 -1.29 13.25
CA ARG A 124 25.58 -0.25 14.22
C ARG A 124 26.36 -0.83 15.39
N GLU A 125 25.89 -1.93 15.97
CA GLU A 125 26.62 -2.62 17.07
C GLU A 125 27.95 -3.21 16.58
N HIS A 126 28.00 -3.76 15.36
CA HIS A 126 29.25 -4.25 14.78
C HIS A 126 30.27 -3.12 14.60
N VAL A 127 29.89 -1.97 14.05
CA VAL A 127 30.79 -0.81 13.87
C VAL A 127 31.27 -0.27 15.21
N LYS A 128 30.40 -0.22 16.22
CA LYS A 128 30.75 0.19 17.58
C LYS A 128 31.85 -0.68 18.20
N SER A 129 31.98 -1.95 17.79
CA SER A 129 33.05 -2.83 18.29
C SER A 129 34.45 -2.48 17.78
N TYR A 130 34.56 -1.62 16.77
CA TYR A 130 35.83 -1.14 16.21
C TYR A 130 36.21 0.27 16.69
N THR A 131 35.45 0.86 17.62
CA THR A 131 35.72 2.16 18.25
C THR A 131 35.91 1.98 19.75
#